data_AF-M2WWX8-F1
#
_entry.id   AF-M2WWX8-F1
#
_cell.length_a   1.000
_cell.length_b   1.000
_cell.length_c   1.000
_cell.angle_alpha   90.00
_cell.angle_beta   90.00
_cell.angle_gamma   90.00
#
_symmetry.space_group_name_H-M   'P 1'
#
loop_
_entity.id
_entity.type
_entity.pdbx_description
1 polymer ?
#
loop_
_entity_poly.entity_id
_entity_poly.type
_entity_poly.pdbx_seq_one_letter_code
_entity_poly.pdbx_strand_id
1 'polypeptide(L)'
;MSIVTKSIVNADAEARYLSPGELDRIKSFVLSGQRRLRIAQILTDNRERIVKQAGQQLFQQRPDIVSPGGNAYGEEMTATCLRDLDYYLRLVTYGVVAGDISPIEEIGLEDFMQDAITAVINTADVQGKYLDNSSIEKLKGYFQTGELRVRAAATIAANAAGIIKDAVAKSLLYSDITRPGGNMYTTRRYAACIRDLDYYLRYATYSMLAGDPSILDERVLNGLKETYNSLGVPIGATIQSIQAMKEVTSSLV
;
A
#
# COMPACT_ATOMS: atom_id res chain seq x y z
N MET A 1 -1.13 -4.78 -7.10
CA MET A 1 -1.21 -4.61 -5.62
C MET A 1 -0.27 -5.54 -4.86
N SER A 2 0.14 -5.19 -3.63
CA SER A 2 0.85 -6.09 -2.70
C SER A 2 -0.13 -6.87 -1.80
N ILE A 3 0.37 -7.86 -1.03
CA ILE A 3 -0.42 -8.52 0.02
C ILE A 3 -1.01 -7.52 1.04
N VAL A 4 -0.27 -6.45 1.36
CA VAL A 4 -0.69 -5.44 2.35
C VAL A 4 -1.84 -4.63 1.79
N THR A 5 -1.68 -4.08 0.59
CA THR A 5 -2.73 -3.34 -0.11
C THR A 5 -3.99 -4.18 -0.29
N LYS A 6 -3.88 -5.44 -0.73
CA LYS A 6 -5.04 -6.33 -0.90
C LYS A 6 -5.82 -6.50 0.40
N SER A 7 -5.11 -6.69 1.51
CA SER A 7 -5.73 -6.83 2.83
C SER A 7 -6.44 -5.54 3.27
N ILE A 8 -5.83 -4.38 3.00
CA ILE A 8 -6.43 -3.07 3.28
C ILE A 8 -7.67 -2.84 2.43
N VAL A 9 -7.62 -3.09 1.12
CA VAL A 9 -8.75 -2.92 0.20
C VAL A 9 -9.95 -3.78 0.62
N ASN A 10 -9.71 -5.03 1.03
CA ASN A 10 -10.76 -5.90 1.52
C ASN A 10 -11.40 -5.37 2.81
N ALA A 11 -10.58 -4.96 3.79
CA ALA A 11 -11.07 -4.39 5.04
C ALA A 11 -11.82 -3.06 4.80
N ASP A 12 -11.36 -2.25 3.85
CA ASP A 12 -11.99 -0.99 3.48
C ASP A 12 -13.35 -1.15 2.81
N ALA A 13 -13.49 -2.14 1.92
CA ALA A 13 -14.78 -2.48 1.30
C ALA A 13 -15.86 -2.82 2.34
N GLU A 14 -15.45 -3.33 3.51
CA GLU A 14 -16.32 -3.65 4.64
C GLU A 14 -16.34 -2.55 5.72
N ALA A 15 -15.71 -1.39 5.48
CA ALA A 15 -15.61 -0.26 6.39
C ALA A 15 -15.07 -0.60 7.80
N ARG A 16 -14.16 -1.55 7.92
CA ARG A 16 -13.66 -2.08 9.21
C ARG A 16 -12.14 -2.07 9.30
N TYR A 17 -11.58 -2.12 10.51
CA TYR A 17 -10.15 -2.39 10.68
C TYR A 17 -9.78 -3.80 10.17
N LEU A 18 -8.48 -4.03 9.94
CA LEU A 18 -8.00 -5.35 9.55
C LEU A 18 -8.27 -6.37 10.67
N SER A 19 -8.74 -7.54 10.28
CA SER A 19 -8.97 -8.68 11.17
C SER A 19 -7.63 -9.28 11.66
N PRO A 20 -7.63 -10.03 12.79
CA PRO A 20 -6.43 -10.72 13.26
C PRO A 20 -5.79 -11.62 12.19
N GLY A 21 -6.61 -12.34 11.41
CA GLY A 21 -6.12 -13.19 10.33
C GLY A 21 -5.47 -12.41 9.17
N GLU A 22 -5.98 -11.23 8.83
CA GLU A 22 -5.34 -10.34 7.85
C GLU A 22 -4.01 -9.79 8.39
N LEU A 23 -3.97 -9.38 9.65
CA LEU A 23 -2.76 -8.91 10.32
C LEU A 23 -1.68 -10.01 10.42
N ASP A 24 -2.06 -11.26 10.70
CA ASP A 24 -1.14 -12.39 10.75
C ASP A 24 -0.55 -12.73 9.36
N ARG A 25 -1.36 -12.61 8.30
CA ARG A 25 -0.86 -12.73 6.92
C ARG A 25 0.16 -11.64 6.61
N ILE A 26 -0.12 -10.39 6.96
CA ILE A 26 0.81 -9.27 6.77
C ILE A 26 2.07 -9.46 7.61
N LYS A 27 1.95 -9.95 8.86
CA LYS A 27 3.09 -10.27 9.72
C LYS A 27 4.02 -11.28 9.05
N SER A 28 3.46 -12.39 8.57
CA SER A 28 4.21 -13.44 7.87
C SER A 28 4.88 -12.91 6.61
N PHE A 29 4.17 -12.06 5.87
CA PHE A 29 4.68 -11.37 4.70
C PHE A 29 5.88 -10.48 5.03
N VAL A 30 5.79 -9.59 6.02
CA VAL A 30 6.90 -8.68 6.35
C VAL A 30 8.11 -9.41 6.91
N LEU A 31 7.90 -10.46 7.72
CA LEU A 31 9.00 -11.29 8.26
C LEU A 31 9.76 -12.04 7.18
N SER A 32 9.09 -12.46 6.10
CA SER A 32 9.76 -13.09 4.95
C SER A 32 10.42 -12.10 3.97
N GLY A 33 10.27 -10.78 4.20
CA GLY A 33 10.70 -9.73 3.27
C GLY A 33 12.18 -9.78 2.90
N GLN A 34 13.08 -10.01 3.87
CA GLN A 34 14.53 -10.11 3.62
C GLN A 34 14.88 -11.26 2.66
N ARG A 35 14.19 -12.40 2.78
CA ARG A 35 14.37 -13.53 1.86
C ARG A 35 13.92 -13.17 0.45
N ARG A 36 12.78 -12.47 0.32
CA ARG A 36 12.23 -12.05 -0.97
C ARG A 36 13.12 -11.01 -1.66
N LEU A 37 13.66 -10.04 -0.92
CA LEU A 37 14.64 -9.09 -1.45
C LEU A 37 15.93 -9.76 -1.91
N ARG A 38 16.42 -10.77 -1.19
CA ARG A 38 17.59 -11.55 -1.62
C ARG A 38 17.33 -12.29 -2.92
N ILE A 39 16.15 -12.91 -3.06
CA ILE A 39 15.76 -13.58 -4.31
C ILE A 39 15.70 -12.56 -5.45
N ALA A 40 15.07 -11.40 -5.24
CA ALA A 40 14.99 -10.35 -6.24
C ALA A 40 16.38 -9.87 -6.69
N GLN A 41 17.32 -9.70 -5.76
CA GLN A 41 18.70 -9.35 -6.08
C GLN A 41 19.37 -10.44 -6.94
N ILE A 42 19.24 -11.71 -6.55
CA ILE A 42 19.81 -12.83 -7.31
C ILE A 42 19.25 -12.89 -8.74
N LEU A 43 17.94 -12.66 -8.91
CA LEU A 43 17.31 -12.62 -10.23
C LEU A 43 17.88 -11.47 -11.07
N THR A 44 17.97 -10.27 -10.51
CA THR A 44 18.55 -9.10 -11.18
C THR A 44 20.01 -9.33 -11.57
N ASP A 45 20.84 -9.84 -10.65
CA ASP A 45 22.27 -10.07 -10.87
C ASP A 45 22.53 -11.17 -11.93
N ASN A 46 21.60 -12.13 -12.08
CA ASN A 46 21.71 -13.23 -13.02
C ASN A 46 20.90 -13.03 -14.31
N ARG A 47 20.24 -11.89 -14.51
CA ARG A 47 19.24 -11.70 -15.58
C ARG A 47 19.77 -12.05 -16.97
N GLU A 48 20.98 -11.64 -17.31
CA GLU A 48 21.57 -11.89 -18.64
C GLU A 48 21.74 -13.38 -18.90
N ARG A 49 22.22 -14.11 -17.88
CA ARG A 49 22.38 -15.56 -17.95
C ARG A 49 21.02 -16.26 -18.07
N ILE A 50 20.05 -15.84 -17.26
CA ILE A 50 18.69 -16.42 -17.25
C ILE A 50 18.02 -16.22 -18.62
N VAL A 51 17.99 -15.00 -19.12
CA VAL A 51 17.35 -14.64 -20.40
C VAL A 51 18.02 -15.37 -21.57
N LYS A 52 19.37 -15.41 -21.59
CA LYS A 52 20.11 -16.13 -22.64
C LYS A 52 19.82 -17.63 -22.62
N GLN A 53 19.82 -18.26 -21.45
CA GLN A 53 19.53 -19.68 -21.31
C GLN A 53 18.08 -20.00 -21.69
N ALA A 54 17.13 -19.17 -21.24
CA ALA A 54 15.71 -19.32 -21.58
C ALA A 54 15.46 -19.17 -23.08
N GLY A 55 16.05 -18.15 -23.71
CA GLY A 55 15.96 -17.95 -25.16
C GLY A 55 16.55 -19.12 -25.95
N GLN A 56 17.74 -19.60 -25.56
CA GLN A 56 18.36 -20.77 -26.20
C GLN A 56 17.46 -22.01 -26.11
N GLN A 57 16.89 -22.30 -24.94
CA GLN A 57 15.99 -23.44 -24.76
C GLN A 57 14.71 -23.27 -25.59
N LEU A 58 14.14 -22.07 -25.63
CA LEU A 58 12.97 -21.76 -26.44
C LEU A 58 13.24 -22.03 -27.93
N PHE A 59 14.36 -21.53 -28.46
CA PHE A 59 14.71 -21.69 -29.88
C PHE A 59 15.08 -23.13 -30.24
N GLN A 60 15.63 -23.90 -29.28
CA GLN A 60 15.86 -25.34 -29.47
C GLN A 60 14.55 -26.13 -29.50
N GLN A 61 13.60 -25.80 -28.62
CA GLN A 61 12.30 -26.48 -28.54
C GLN A 61 11.36 -26.06 -29.67
N ARG A 62 11.49 -24.83 -30.16
CA ARG A 62 10.69 -24.23 -31.22
C ARG A 62 11.59 -23.63 -32.32
N PRO A 63 12.22 -24.47 -33.16
CA PRO A 63 13.03 -23.97 -34.27
C PRO A 63 12.22 -23.20 -35.32
N ASP A 64 10.91 -23.43 -35.38
CA ASP A 64 9.97 -22.80 -36.30
C ASP A 64 9.91 -21.27 -36.11
N ILE A 65 10.03 -20.77 -34.88
CA ILE A 65 9.93 -19.33 -34.61
C ILE A 65 11.17 -18.55 -35.05
N VAL A 66 12.33 -19.20 -35.19
CA VAL A 66 13.60 -18.59 -35.63
C VAL A 66 14.00 -19.00 -37.06
N SER A 67 13.13 -19.71 -37.77
CA SER A 67 13.29 -20.08 -39.19
C SER A 67 12.66 -19.03 -40.10
N PRO A 68 13.00 -18.97 -41.41
CA PRO A 68 12.40 -18.00 -42.33
C PRO A 68 10.87 -18.01 -42.28
N GLY A 69 10.25 -16.85 -41.99
CA GLY A 69 8.81 -16.70 -41.79
C GLY A 69 8.33 -16.83 -40.33
N GLY A 70 9.21 -17.17 -39.40
CA GLY A 70 8.92 -17.20 -37.96
C GLY A 70 8.97 -15.82 -37.29
N ASN A 71 8.25 -15.66 -36.19
CA ASN A 71 8.11 -14.37 -35.48
C ASN A 71 9.40 -13.85 -34.84
N ALA A 72 10.39 -14.71 -34.61
CA ALA A 72 11.70 -14.37 -34.06
C ALA A 72 12.82 -14.52 -35.12
N TYR A 73 12.48 -14.61 -36.41
CA TYR A 73 13.46 -14.78 -37.49
C TYR A 73 14.33 -13.55 -37.71
N GLY A 74 15.66 -13.75 -37.75
CA GLY A 74 16.65 -12.69 -37.91
C GLY A 74 17.10 -12.05 -36.60
N GLU A 75 18.24 -11.34 -36.63
CA GLU A 75 18.89 -10.79 -35.43
C GLU A 75 17.99 -9.82 -34.66
N GLU A 76 17.28 -8.93 -35.36
CA GLU A 76 16.42 -7.92 -34.76
C GLU A 76 15.21 -8.52 -34.03
N MET A 77 14.53 -9.47 -34.66
CA MET A 77 13.35 -10.13 -34.07
C MET A 77 13.75 -11.07 -32.93
N THR A 78 14.90 -11.76 -33.07
CA THR A 78 15.47 -12.53 -31.97
C THR A 78 15.80 -11.62 -30.78
N ALA A 79 16.46 -10.48 -31.00
CA ALA A 79 16.77 -9.52 -29.95
C ALA A 79 15.50 -8.97 -29.28
N THR A 80 14.43 -8.76 -30.05
CA THR A 80 13.12 -8.36 -29.51
C THR A 80 12.51 -9.44 -28.62
N CYS A 81 12.51 -10.69 -29.06
CA CYS A 81 12.06 -11.82 -28.24
C CYS A 81 12.86 -11.92 -26.91
N LEU A 82 14.18 -11.74 -26.95
CA LEU A 82 15.00 -11.73 -25.73
C LEU A 82 14.69 -10.54 -24.81
N ARG A 83 14.35 -9.37 -25.35
CA ARG A 83 13.88 -8.22 -24.57
C ARG A 83 12.56 -8.51 -23.88
N ASP A 84 11.63 -9.20 -24.55
CA ASP A 84 10.37 -9.61 -23.94
C ASP A 84 10.60 -10.60 -22.79
N LEU A 85 11.52 -11.56 -22.96
CA LEU A 85 11.91 -12.48 -21.88
C LEU A 85 12.52 -11.73 -20.67
N ASP A 86 13.35 -10.72 -20.90
CA ASP A 86 13.88 -9.87 -19.82
C ASP A 86 12.77 -9.05 -19.13
N TYR A 87 11.80 -8.55 -19.91
CA TYR A 87 10.62 -7.89 -19.37
C TYR A 87 9.81 -8.81 -18.45
N TYR A 88 9.52 -10.05 -18.87
CA TYR A 88 8.83 -11.00 -18.01
C TYR A 88 9.62 -11.36 -16.74
N LEU A 89 10.94 -11.51 -16.84
CA LEU A 89 11.79 -11.75 -15.67
C LEU A 89 11.75 -10.57 -14.69
N ARG A 90 11.67 -9.33 -15.19
CA ARG A 90 11.47 -8.13 -14.37
C ARG A 90 10.13 -8.16 -13.64
N LEU A 91 9.03 -8.50 -14.33
CA LEU A 91 7.71 -8.63 -13.70
C LEU A 91 7.69 -9.72 -12.61
N VAL A 92 8.32 -10.87 -12.88
CA VAL A 92 8.49 -11.94 -11.88
C VAL A 92 9.27 -11.42 -10.67
N THR A 93 10.32 -10.63 -10.89
CA THR A 93 11.12 -10.02 -9.83
C THR A 93 10.26 -9.09 -8.96
N TYR A 94 9.39 -8.28 -9.56
CA TYR A 94 8.44 -7.45 -8.83
C TYR A 94 7.42 -8.27 -8.05
N GLY A 95 6.88 -9.34 -8.65
CA GLY A 95 5.95 -10.25 -7.98
C GLY A 95 6.55 -10.88 -6.72
N VAL A 96 7.83 -11.29 -6.78
CA VAL A 96 8.56 -11.80 -5.60
C VAL A 96 8.61 -10.76 -4.47
N VAL A 97 8.91 -9.50 -4.80
CA VAL A 97 9.00 -8.41 -3.81
C VAL A 97 7.62 -8.01 -3.27
N ALA A 98 6.59 -8.02 -4.09
CA ALA A 98 5.21 -7.80 -3.67
C ALA A 98 4.60 -8.99 -2.91
N GLY A 99 5.22 -10.18 -3.03
CA GLY A 99 4.73 -11.46 -2.52
C GLY A 99 3.40 -11.88 -3.12
N ASP A 100 3.08 -11.37 -4.30
CA ASP A 100 1.82 -11.57 -4.99
C ASP A 100 2.07 -11.54 -6.51
N ILE A 101 1.19 -12.16 -7.30
CA ILE A 101 1.25 -12.16 -8.75
C ILE A 101 0.63 -10.92 -9.39
N SER A 102 -0.09 -10.10 -8.63
CA SER A 102 -0.72 -8.87 -9.11
C SER A 102 0.21 -7.94 -9.90
N PRO A 103 1.50 -7.74 -9.58
CA PRO A 103 2.39 -6.98 -10.47
C PRO A 103 2.51 -7.58 -11.88
N ILE A 104 2.32 -8.88 -12.05
CA ILE A 104 2.32 -9.53 -13.37
C ILE A 104 0.97 -9.30 -14.08
N GLU A 105 -0.13 -9.28 -13.33
CA GLU A 105 -1.50 -9.17 -13.88
C GLU A 105 -1.97 -7.74 -14.10
N GLU A 106 -1.48 -6.79 -13.31
CA GLU A 106 -2.06 -5.44 -13.16
C GLU A 106 -1.12 -4.31 -13.63
N ILE A 107 0.13 -4.61 -14.04
CA ILE A 107 1.04 -3.58 -14.56
C ILE A 107 0.46 -2.97 -15.86
N GLY A 108 0.28 -1.64 -15.86
CA GLY A 108 -0.37 -0.88 -16.94
C GLY A 108 -1.82 -0.45 -16.66
N LEU A 109 -2.37 -0.75 -15.47
CA LEU A 109 -3.67 -0.28 -15.02
C LEU A 109 -3.50 0.82 -13.96
N GLU A 110 -4.08 2.00 -14.20
CA GLU A 110 -3.69 3.26 -13.52
C GLU A 110 -4.28 3.52 -12.12
N ASP A 111 -5.20 2.70 -11.59
CA ASP A 111 -6.10 3.18 -10.52
C ASP A 111 -6.19 2.28 -9.27
N PHE A 112 -5.05 1.80 -8.78
CA PHE A 112 -5.01 0.99 -7.55
C PHE A 112 -4.34 1.72 -6.38
N MET A 113 -4.93 1.54 -5.20
CA MET A 113 -4.37 1.99 -3.92
C MET A 113 -2.91 1.57 -3.80
N GLN A 114 -2.01 2.51 -3.48
CA GLN A 114 -0.58 2.24 -3.40
C GLN A 114 -0.15 1.95 -1.95
N ASP A 115 0.93 1.17 -1.84
CA ASP A 115 1.73 1.04 -0.62
C ASP A 115 3.21 1.31 -0.93
N ALA A 116 4.05 1.28 0.11
CA ALA A 116 5.48 1.54 -0.05
C ALA A 116 6.18 0.56 -1.03
N ILE A 117 5.66 -0.65 -1.20
CA ILE A 117 6.22 -1.65 -2.11
C ILE A 117 5.83 -1.33 -3.54
N THR A 118 4.53 -1.11 -3.80
CA THR A 118 4.05 -0.77 -5.13
C THR A 118 4.57 0.59 -5.59
N ALA A 119 4.75 1.56 -4.70
CA ALA A 119 5.34 2.86 -5.05
C ALA A 119 6.78 2.71 -5.60
N VAL A 120 7.59 1.85 -4.97
CA VAL A 120 8.95 1.54 -5.42
C VAL A 120 8.92 0.78 -6.76
N ILE A 121 8.06 -0.23 -6.88
CA ILE A 121 7.91 -1.01 -8.11
C ILE A 121 7.45 -0.12 -9.29
N ASN A 122 6.42 0.69 -9.09
CA ASN A 122 5.87 1.59 -10.11
C ASN A 122 6.93 2.59 -10.60
N THR A 123 7.73 3.14 -9.68
CA THR A 123 8.83 4.04 -10.03
C THR A 123 9.87 3.36 -10.93
N ALA A 124 10.18 2.09 -10.68
CA ALA A 124 11.13 1.31 -11.47
C ALA A 124 10.55 0.87 -12.82
N ASP A 125 9.27 0.47 -12.82
CA ASP A 125 8.59 -0.03 -14.01
C ASP A 125 8.32 1.05 -15.06
N VAL A 126 7.92 2.26 -14.65
CA VAL A 126 7.80 3.41 -15.56
C VAL A 126 9.12 3.71 -16.28
N GLN A 127 10.26 3.36 -15.68
CA GLN A 127 11.59 3.52 -16.30
C GLN A 127 12.06 2.28 -17.07
N GLY A 128 11.30 1.17 -17.03
CA GLY A 128 11.69 -0.11 -17.60
C GLY A 128 12.92 -0.75 -16.92
N LYS A 129 13.14 -0.51 -15.63
CA LYS A 129 14.35 -0.95 -14.91
C LYS A 129 14.04 -1.95 -13.81
N TYR A 130 14.95 -2.88 -13.57
CA TYR A 130 14.93 -3.66 -12.33
C TYR A 130 15.12 -2.76 -11.12
N LEU A 131 14.78 -3.28 -9.93
CA LEU A 131 15.00 -2.59 -8.67
C LEU A 131 16.51 -2.37 -8.44
N ASP A 132 16.90 -1.11 -8.31
CA ASP A 132 18.27 -0.71 -8.02
C ASP A 132 18.59 -0.81 -6.52
N ASN A 133 19.85 -0.61 -6.14
CA ASN A 133 20.28 -0.66 -4.74
C ASN A 133 19.50 0.33 -3.87
N SER A 134 19.16 1.51 -4.39
CA SER A 134 18.39 2.50 -3.64
C SER A 134 16.96 2.02 -3.34
N SER A 135 16.30 1.41 -4.33
CA SER A 135 14.99 0.79 -4.18
C SER A 135 15.01 -0.37 -3.18
N ILE A 136 16.04 -1.22 -3.26
CA ILE A 136 16.21 -2.34 -2.33
C ILE A 136 16.43 -1.85 -0.89
N GLU A 137 17.22 -0.80 -0.66
CA GLU A 137 17.40 -0.24 0.69
C GLU A 137 16.11 0.36 1.26
N LYS A 138 15.31 1.06 0.45
CA LYS A 138 13.98 1.53 0.88
C LYS A 138 13.08 0.38 1.34
N LEU A 139 13.05 -0.70 0.56
CA LEU A 139 12.26 -1.90 0.88
C LEU A 139 12.80 -2.62 2.12
N LYS A 140 14.12 -2.65 2.34
CA LYS A 140 14.70 -3.18 3.58
C LYS A 140 14.19 -2.41 4.80
N GLY A 141 14.20 -1.08 4.76
CA GLY A 141 13.66 -0.24 5.83
C GLY A 141 12.17 -0.50 6.10
N TYR A 142 11.37 -0.64 5.03
CA TYR A 142 9.97 -1.02 5.13
C TYR A 142 9.78 -2.36 5.87
N PHE A 143 10.51 -3.41 5.48
CA PHE A 143 10.37 -4.73 6.09
C PHE A 143 10.93 -4.78 7.52
N GLN A 144 12.00 -4.04 7.83
CA GLN A 144 12.56 -3.96 9.19
C GLN A 144 11.56 -3.42 10.22
N THR A 145 10.76 -2.43 9.84
CA THR A 145 9.73 -1.85 10.72
C THR A 145 8.36 -2.53 10.61
N GLY A 146 8.22 -3.50 9.71
CA GLY A 146 6.93 -4.12 9.37
C GLY A 146 6.24 -4.78 10.56
N GLU A 147 6.98 -5.52 11.39
CA GLU A 147 6.38 -6.19 12.56
C GLU A 147 5.83 -5.18 13.58
N LEU A 148 6.55 -4.08 13.81
CA LEU A 148 6.10 -3.02 14.71
C LEU A 148 4.82 -2.37 14.20
N ARG A 149 4.73 -2.12 12.88
CA ARG A 149 3.53 -1.54 12.25
C ARG A 149 2.32 -2.47 12.36
N VAL A 150 2.50 -3.79 12.16
CA VAL A 150 1.44 -4.77 12.37
C VAL A 150 0.98 -4.80 13.83
N ARG A 151 1.91 -4.78 14.78
CA ARG A 151 1.59 -4.76 16.22
C ARG A 151 0.81 -3.49 16.60
N ALA A 152 1.28 -2.33 16.16
CA ALA A 152 0.59 -1.06 16.39
C ALA A 152 -0.83 -1.09 15.78
N ALA A 153 -0.99 -1.57 14.55
CA ALA A 153 -2.30 -1.70 13.91
C ALA A 153 -3.24 -2.64 14.68
N ALA A 154 -2.73 -3.76 15.19
CA ALA A 154 -3.50 -4.68 16.03
C ALA A 154 -3.98 -4.02 17.33
N THR A 155 -3.09 -3.29 18.01
CA THR A 155 -3.42 -2.56 19.25
C THR A 155 -4.43 -1.45 18.99
N ILE A 156 -4.28 -0.68 17.91
CA ILE A 156 -5.24 0.37 17.53
C ILE A 156 -6.60 -0.24 17.23
N ALA A 157 -6.66 -1.29 16.39
CA ALA A 157 -7.92 -1.95 16.03
C ALA A 157 -8.66 -2.51 17.25
N ALA A 158 -7.94 -3.11 18.20
CA ALA A 158 -8.53 -3.65 19.43
C ALA A 158 -9.08 -2.57 20.37
N ASN A 159 -8.56 -1.33 20.29
CA ASN A 159 -8.91 -0.24 21.20
C ASN A 159 -9.62 0.93 20.50
N ALA A 160 -10.01 0.79 19.23
CA ALA A 160 -10.52 1.89 18.42
C ALA A 160 -11.67 2.66 19.09
N ALA A 161 -12.69 1.95 19.59
CA ALA A 161 -13.81 2.58 20.29
C ALA A 161 -13.38 3.39 21.54
N GLY A 162 -12.38 2.91 22.29
CA GLY A 162 -11.80 3.61 23.43
C GLY A 162 -11.03 4.85 23.00
N ILE A 163 -10.18 4.72 21.97
CA ILE A 163 -9.42 5.83 21.39
C ILE A 163 -10.35 6.96 20.95
N ILE A 164 -11.42 6.64 20.22
CA ILE A 164 -12.38 7.63 19.74
C ILE A 164 -13.12 8.29 20.90
N LYS A 165 -13.57 7.52 21.89
CA LYS A 165 -14.23 8.05 23.09
C LYS A 165 -13.34 9.06 23.83
N ASP A 166 -12.09 8.69 24.09
CA ASP A 166 -11.17 9.52 24.85
C ASP A 166 -10.70 10.74 24.05
N ALA A 167 -10.52 10.59 22.72
CA ALA A 167 -10.21 11.69 21.82
C ALA A 167 -11.34 12.75 21.78
N VAL A 168 -12.60 12.31 21.72
CA VAL A 168 -13.77 13.21 21.76
C VAL A 168 -13.85 13.90 23.12
N ALA A 169 -13.71 13.16 24.23
CA ALA A 169 -13.73 13.75 25.56
C ALA A 169 -12.66 14.84 25.71
N LYS A 170 -11.46 14.60 25.16
CA LYS A 170 -10.34 15.53 25.18
C LYS A 170 -10.53 16.74 24.26
N SER A 171 -11.09 16.56 23.06
CA SER A 171 -11.32 17.67 22.13
C SER A 171 -12.40 18.63 22.61
N LEU A 172 -13.38 18.13 23.37
CA LEU A 172 -14.47 18.93 23.94
C LEU A 172 -14.06 19.79 25.14
N LEU A 173 -12.89 19.56 25.75
CA LEU A 173 -12.41 20.38 26.88
C LEU A 173 -12.22 21.86 26.52
N TYR A 174 -11.97 22.15 25.23
CA TYR A 174 -11.65 23.48 24.75
C TYR A 174 -12.66 23.99 23.70
N SER A 175 -13.86 23.39 23.64
CA SER A 175 -14.81 23.62 22.56
C SER A 175 -16.25 23.76 23.03
N ASP A 176 -16.95 24.75 22.46
CA ASP A 176 -18.38 24.98 22.69
C ASP A 176 -19.27 24.34 21.59
N ILE A 177 -18.72 23.47 20.74
CA ILE A 177 -19.43 22.88 19.58
C ILE A 177 -20.61 21.98 19.95
N THR A 178 -20.77 21.61 21.21
CA THR A 178 -21.90 20.83 21.74
C THR A 178 -23.04 21.70 22.27
N ARG A 179 -22.88 23.03 22.34
CA ARG A 179 -23.95 23.95 22.77
C ARG A 179 -24.98 24.18 21.66
N PRO A 180 -26.19 24.69 21.96
CA PRO A 180 -27.16 25.08 20.93
C PRO A 180 -26.52 26.00 19.87
N GLY A 181 -26.68 25.66 18.60
CA GLY A 181 -26.03 26.34 17.47
C GLY A 181 -24.66 25.77 17.08
N GLY A 182 -24.05 24.93 17.93
CA GLY A 182 -22.80 24.23 17.65
C GLY A 182 -22.96 23.02 16.73
N ASN A 183 -21.88 22.65 16.04
CA ASN A 183 -21.94 21.61 15.01
C ASN A 183 -22.05 20.17 15.56
N MET A 184 -21.86 19.95 16.87
CA MET A 184 -22.05 18.67 17.56
C MET A 184 -23.24 18.68 18.54
N TYR A 185 -24.14 19.66 18.44
CA TYR A 185 -25.24 19.85 19.41
C TYR A 185 -26.24 18.69 19.49
N THR A 186 -26.70 18.17 18.34
CA THR A 186 -27.74 17.13 18.31
C THR A 186 -27.13 15.73 18.30
N THR A 187 -27.85 14.74 18.81
CA THR A 187 -27.43 13.33 18.79
C THR A 187 -27.02 12.86 17.39
N ARG A 188 -27.75 13.29 16.35
CA ARG A 188 -27.43 12.96 14.95
C ARG A 188 -26.07 13.53 14.53
N ARG A 189 -25.80 14.81 14.84
CA ARG A 189 -24.53 15.45 14.45
C ARG A 189 -23.36 14.96 15.30
N TYR A 190 -23.60 14.70 16.58
CA TYR A 190 -22.62 14.09 17.48
C TYR A 190 -22.19 12.70 16.96
N ALA A 191 -23.14 11.84 16.60
CA ALA A 191 -22.86 10.53 16.01
C ALA A 191 -22.10 10.63 14.67
N ALA A 192 -22.45 11.61 13.82
CA ALA A 192 -21.74 11.84 12.56
C ALA A 192 -20.27 12.24 12.79
N CYS A 193 -19.99 13.08 13.79
CA CYS A 193 -18.62 13.47 14.14
C CYS A 193 -17.80 12.29 14.68
N ILE A 194 -18.38 11.45 15.54
CA ILE A 194 -17.71 10.23 16.03
C ILE A 194 -17.36 9.29 14.87
N ARG A 195 -18.28 9.12 13.91
CA ARG A 195 -18.05 8.30 12.72
C ARG A 195 -16.91 8.87 11.86
N ASP A 196 -16.84 10.18 11.69
CA ASP A 196 -15.73 10.82 10.96
C ASP A 196 -14.39 10.62 11.68
N LEU A 197 -14.37 10.66 13.02
CA LEU A 197 -13.16 10.39 13.80
C LEU A 197 -12.71 8.93 13.66
N ASP A 198 -13.63 7.97 13.69
CA ASP A 198 -13.29 6.56 13.42
C ASP A 198 -12.78 6.36 11.99
N TYR A 199 -13.33 7.09 11.01
CA TYR A 199 -12.83 7.12 9.64
C TYR A 199 -11.37 7.59 9.58
N TYR A 200 -11.03 8.70 10.26
CA TYR A 200 -9.65 9.17 10.31
C TYR A 200 -8.70 8.17 10.97
N LEU A 201 -9.09 7.57 12.09
CA LEU A 201 -8.26 6.59 12.78
C LEU A 201 -8.02 5.35 11.91
N ARG A 202 -9.06 4.87 11.23
CA ARG A 202 -9.00 3.71 10.34
C ARG A 202 -8.07 3.94 9.17
N TYR A 203 -8.22 5.03 8.43
CA TYR A 203 -7.34 5.32 7.29
C TYR A 203 -5.92 5.68 7.72
N ALA A 204 -5.72 6.36 8.86
CA ALA A 204 -4.38 6.55 9.41
C ALA A 204 -3.70 5.20 9.75
N THR A 205 -4.47 4.23 10.25
CA THR A 205 -3.98 2.87 10.53
C THR A 205 -3.62 2.15 9.24
N TYR A 206 -4.42 2.27 8.18
CA TYR A 206 -4.13 1.71 6.86
C TYR A 206 -2.84 2.29 6.27
N SER A 207 -2.70 3.62 6.27
CA SER A 207 -1.52 4.29 5.73
C SER A 207 -0.25 3.96 6.51
N MET A 208 -0.34 3.88 7.85
CA MET A 208 0.76 3.42 8.68
C MET A 208 1.17 1.98 8.28
N LEU A 209 0.21 1.06 8.15
CA LEU A 209 0.48 -0.33 7.81
C LEU A 209 1.04 -0.48 6.38
N ALA A 210 0.51 0.27 5.42
CA ALA A 210 0.99 0.37 4.04
C ALA A 210 2.36 1.05 3.94
N GLY A 211 2.75 1.85 4.93
CA GLY A 211 3.99 2.62 4.93
C GLY A 211 3.98 3.73 3.87
N ASP A 212 2.80 4.18 3.45
CA ASP A 212 2.61 5.16 2.40
C ASP A 212 1.43 6.08 2.74
N PRO A 213 1.63 7.41 2.85
CA PRO A 213 0.56 8.35 3.18
C PRO A 213 -0.40 8.63 2.03
N SER A 214 -0.08 8.23 0.79
CA SER A 214 -0.93 8.45 -0.40
C SER A 214 -2.39 7.98 -0.21
N ILE A 215 -2.59 6.91 0.57
CA ILE A 215 -3.91 6.39 0.94
C ILE A 215 -4.77 7.47 1.63
N LEU A 216 -4.17 8.32 2.48
CA LEU A 216 -4.88 9.44 3.11
C LEU A 216 -5.27 10.49 2.07
N ASP A 217 -4.34 10.83 1.18
CA ASP A 217 -4.58 11.85 0.16
C ASP A 217 -5.73 11.43 -0.77
N GLU A 218 -5.67 10.20 -1.28
CA GLU A 218 -6.63 9.66 -2.24
C GLU A 218 -8.02 9.39 -1.65
N ARG A 219 -8.09 8.87 -0.42
CA ARG A 219 -9.34 8.35 0.16
C ARG A 219 -9.94 9.24 1.23
N VAL A 220 -9.16 10.13 1.83
CA VAL A 220 -9.61 10.94 2.97
C VAL A 220 -9.58 12.43 2.64
N LEU A 221 -8.45 12.95 2.17
CA LEU A 221 -8.20 14.38 2.14
C LEU A 221 -8.70 15.06 0.85
N ASN A 222 -8.74 14.32 -0.26
CA ASN A 222 -9.23 14.85 -1.53
C ASN A 222 -10.70 15.30 -1.41
N GLY A 223 -10.95 16.61 -1.57
CA GLY A 223 -12.28 17.22 -1.48
C GLY A 223 -12.85 17.39 -0.06
N LEU A 224 -12.10 16.99 0.99
CA LEU A 224 -12.60 17.01 2.36
C LEU A 224 -12.84 18.44 2.87
N LYS A 225 -11.92 19.35 2.56
CA LYS A 225 -12.00 20.76 2.98
C LYS A 225 -13.22 21.45 2.38
N GLU A 226 -13.47 21.21 1.10
CA GLU A 226 -14.60 21.76 0.34
C GLU A 226 -15.92 21.21 0.91
N THR A 227 -15.96 19.90 1.20
CA THR A 227 -17.11 19.23 1.83
C THR A 227 -17.42 19.84 3.20
N TYR A 228 -16.40 20.00 4.04
CA TYR A 228 -16.55 20.57 5.38
C TYR A 228 -16.96 22.04 5.35
N ASN A 229 -16.41 22.84 4.44
CA ASN A 229 -16.85 24.22 4.24
C ASN A 229 -18.32 24.29 3.81
N SER A 230 -18.75 23.43 2.89
CA SER A 230 -20.15 23.38 2.41
C SER A 230 -21.13 22.99 3.51
N LEU A 231 -20.72 22.07 4.40
CA LEU A 231 -21.54 21.59 5.52
C LEU A 231 -21.47 22.50 6.76
N GLY A 232 -20.64 23.55 6.75
CA GLY A 232 -20.42 24.42 7.91
C GLY A 232 -19.68 23.72 9.06
N VAL A 233 -18.86 22.71 8.76
CA VAL A 233 -18.05 22.00 9.74
C VAL A 233 -16.84 22.86 10.10
N PRO A 234 -16.62 23.16 11.40
CA PRO A 234 -15.49 24.00 11.82
C PRO A 234 -14.16 23.24 11.71
N ILE A 235 -13.37 23.57 10.66
CA ILE A 235 -12.07 22.93 10.39
C ILE A 235 -11.14 22.97 11.61
N GLY A 236 -11.12 24.07 12.35
CA GLY A 236 -10.28 24.21 13.56
C GLY A 236 -10.62 23.15 14.63
N ALA A 237 -11.89 22.85 14.84
CA ALA A 237 -12.31 21.82 15.79
C ALA A 237 -11.98 20.40 15.28
N THR A 238 -12.04 20.18 13.96
CA THR A 238 -11.61 18.91 13.36
C THR A 238 -10.11 18.68 13.57
N ILE A 239 -9.27 19.71 13.33
CA ILE A 239 -7.83 19.63 13.58
C ILE A 239 -7.54 19.31 15.05
N GLN A 240 -8.20 19.99 15.99
CA GLN A 240 -8.06 19.72 17.42
C GLN A 240 -8.45 18.29 17.78
N SER A 241 -9.51 17.75 17.17
CA SER A 241 -9.95 16.38 17.41
C SER A 241 -8.96 15.35 16.86
N ILE A 242 -8.35 15.60 15.70
CA ILE A 242 -7.28 14.76 15.15
C ILE A 242 -6.02 14.82 16.03
N GLN A 243 -5.66 16.00 16.56
CA GLN A 243 -4.54 16.14 17.50
C GLN A 243 -4.79 15.38 18.82
N ALA A 244 -5.99 15.51 19.38
CA ALA A 244 -6.39 14.75 20.57
C ALA A 244 -6.33 13.23 20.32
N MET A 245 -6.82 12.78 19.16
CA MET A 245 -6.75 11.37 18.75
C MET A 245 -5.30 10.89 18.61
N LYS A 246 -4.43 11.69 18.00
CA LYS A 246 -2.99 11.39 17.90
C LYS A 246 -2.39 11.17 19.29
N GLU A 247 -2.64 12.07 20.24
CA GLU A 247 -2.09 11.96 21.59
C GLU A 247 -2.58 10.72 22.34
N VAL A 248 -3.89 10.43 22.27
CA VAL A 248 -4.47 9.23 22.88
C VAL A 248 -3.87 7.97 22.25
N THR A 249 -3.80 7.93 20.92
CA THR A 249 -3.23 6.79 20.19
C THR A 249 -1.76 6.58 20.53
N SER A 250 -0.93 7.63 20.50
CA SER A 250 0.49 7.54 20.83
C SER A 250 0.80 7.20 22.28
N SER A 251 -0.16 7.34 23.20
CA SER A 251 0.02 6.86 24.58
C SER A 251 -0.18 5.35 24.72
N LEU A 252 -0.78 4.72 23.72
CA LEU A 252 -1.17 3.31 23.72
C LEU A 252 -0.19 2.40 22.95
N VAL A 253 0.44 2.92 21.88
CA VAL A 253 1.38 2.19 21.01
C VAL A 253 2.80 2.72 21.13
#